data_AF-A0A2S9FVA2-F1
#
_entry.id   AF-A0A2S9FVA2-F1
#
_cell.length_a   1.000
_cell.length_b   1.000
_cell.length_c   1.000
_cell.angle_alpha   90.00
_cell.angle_beta   90.00
_cell.angle_gamma   90.00
#
_symmetry.space_group_name_H-M   'P 1'
#
loop_
_entity.id
_entity.type
_entity.pdbx_description
1 polymer ?
#
loop_
_entity_poly.entity_id
_entity_poly.type
_entity_poly.pdbx_seq_one_letter_code
_entity_poly.pdbx_strand_id
1 'polypeptide(L)'
;APIGGVLSSVPFKANEVTSLPAPMFHALGFLHGTIAMMLGTTLVLRRKFKPATVLADIEKHRATAIVVVPVMLSRMLDELDKTSP
;
A
#
# COMPACT_ATOMS: atom_id res chain seq x y z
N ALA A 1 -21.50 12.71 -3.09
CA ALA A 1 -20.52 12.60 -4.20
C ALA A 1 -19.85 11.23 -4.12
N PRO A 2 -19.74 10.48 -5.22
CA PRO A 2 -19.29 9.07 -5.22
C PRO A 2 -17.88 8.86 -4.64
N ILE A 3 -17.05 9.91 -4.61
CA ILE A 3 -15.73 9.93 -3.96
C ILE A 3 -15.82 9.70 -2.45
N GLY A 4 -16.91 10.14 -1.80
CA GLY A 4 -17.07 10.02 -0.34
C GLY A 4 -17.31 8.59 0.16
N GLY A 5 -17.90 7.72 -0.65
CA GLY A 5 -18.20 6.33 -0.26
C GLY A 5 -16.98 5.40 -0.26
N VAL A 6 -15.98 5.69 -1.11
CA VAL A 6 -14.72 4.93 -1.14
C VAL A 6 -13.78 5.41 -0.02
N LEU A 7 -13.71 6.73 0.22
CA LEU A 7 -12.93 7.28 1.33
C LEU A 7 -13.54 6.96 2.72
N SER A 8 -14.85 6.72 2.82
CA SER A 8 -15.46 6.36 4.11
C SER A 8 -15.05 4.98 4.63
N SER A 9 -14.65 4.07 3.73
CA SER A 9 -14.21 2.71 4.10
C SER A 9 -12.69 2.59 4.20
N VAL A 10 -11.94 3.44 3.50
CA VAL A 10 -10.48 3.52 3.57
C VAL A 10 -10.07 4.99 3.74
N PRO A 11 -9.88 5.47 4.99
CA PRO A 11 -9.69 6.89 5.27
C PRO A 11 -8.24 7.32 4.98
N PHE A 12 -7.87 7.38 3.70
CA PHE A 12 -6.61 8.00 3.28
C PHE A 12 -6.60 9.48 3.68
N LYS A 13 -5.51 9.96 4.29
CA LYS A 13 -5.33 11.37 4.61
C LYS A 13 -4.29 12.01 3.70
N ALA A 14 -4.38 13.32 3.53
CA ALA A 14 -3.38 14.10 2.82
C ALA A 14 -2.03 14.03 3.56
N ASN A 15 -0.93 14.14 2.80
CA ASN A 15 0.46 14.15 3.31
C ASN A 15 0.88 12.89 4.10
N GLU A 16 0.26 11.75 3.81
CA GLU A 16 0.66 10.45 4.37
C GLU A 16 1.76 9.75 3.55
N VAL A 17 2.22 8.59 4.02
CA VAL A 17 3.12 7.69 3.28
C VAL A 17 2.37 6.40 2.96
N THR A 18 2.16 6.12 1.67
CA THR A 18 1.46 4.92 1.21
C THR A 18 2.42 3.97 0.51
N SER A 19 2.50 2.74 1.03
CA SER A 19 3.13 1.63 0.33
C SER A 19 2.17 1.10 -0.73
N LEU A 20 2.58 1.08 -2.00
CA LEU A 20 1.77 0.57 -3.11
C LEU A 20 2.48 -0.63 -3.77
N PRO A 21 2.45 -1.83 -3.16
CA PRO A 21 2.99 -3.01 -3.79
C PRO A 21 2.10 -3.57 -4.91
N ALA A 22 0.81 -3.20 -4.95
CA ALA A 22 -0.08 -3.59 -6.04
C ALA A 22 0.41 -3.03 -7.40
N PRO A 23 0.35 -3.80 -8.50
CA PRO A 23 0.89 -3.34 -9.78
C PRO A 23 0.12 -2.14 -10.35
N MET A 24 0.82 -1.05 -10.65
CA MET A 24 0.22 0.18 -11.16
C MET A 24 -0.32 0.09 -12.59
N PHE A 25 0.04 -0.96 -13.35
CA PHE A 25 -0.53 -1.20 -14.67
C PHE A 25 -1.92 -1.88 -14.63
N HIS A 26 -2.41 -2.25 -13.44
CA HIS A 26 -3.76 -2.75 -13.23
C HIS A 26 -4.65 -1.68 -12.59
N ALA A 27 -5.97 -1.80 -12.76
CA ALA A 27 -6.95 -0.82 -12.32
C ALA A 27 -6.82 -0.42 -10.83
N LEU A 28 -6.64 -1.39 -9.93
CA LEU A 28 -6.52 -1.13 -8.49
C LEU A 28 -5.27 -0.30 -8.15
N GLY A 29 -4.11 -0.68 -8.69
CA GLY A 29 -2.84 0.01 -8.43
C GLY A 29 -2.81 1.39 -9.09
N PHE A 30 -3.35 1.50 -10.31
CA PHE A 30 -3.48 2.78 -11.01
C PHE A 30 -4.38 3.76 -10.25
N LEU A 31 -5.56 3.29 -9.82
CA LEU A 31 -6.51 4.10 -9.05
C LEU A 31 -5.89 4.64 -7.76
N HIS A 32 -5.24 3.79 -6.96
CA HIS A 32 -4.63 4.24 -5.71
C HIS A 32 -3.40 5.11 -5.92
N GLY A 33 -2.61 4.88 -6.97
CA GLY A 33 -1.54 5.79 -7.37
C GLY A 33 -2.08 7.18 -7.71
N THR A 34 -3.21 7.24 -8.42
CA THR A 34 -3.88 8.50 -8.79
C THR A 34 -4.43 9.22 -7.56
N ILE A 35 -5.11 8.50 -6.66
CA ILE A 35 -5.60 9.06 -5.39
C ILE A 35 -4.45 9.61 -4.55
N ALA A 36 -3.35 8.86 -4.41
CA ALA A 36 -2.18 9.29 -3.65
C ALA A 36 -1.56 10.57 -4.24
N MET A 37 -1.48 10.68 -5.58
CA MET A 37 -1.03 11.91 -6.23
C MET A 37 -1.96 13.09 -5.95
N MET A 38 -3.29 12.88 -6.00
CA MET A 38 -4.28 13.94 -5.71
C MET A 38 -4.22 14.40 -4.24
N LEU A 39 -3.87 13.50 -3.31
CA LEU A 39 -3.77 13.78 -1.88
C LEU A 39 -2.38 14.30 -1.44
N GLY A 40 -1.42 14.43 -2.36
CA GLY A 40 -0.04 14.81 -2.03
C GLY A 40 0.69 13.78 -1.16
N THR A 41 0.28 12.52 -1.22
CA THR A 41 0.85 11.41 -0.45
C THR A 41 2.21 11.00 -1.02
N THR A 42 3.15 10.63 -0.15
CA THR A 42 4.42 10.00 -0.57
C THR A 42 4.17 8.53 -0.93
N LEU A 43 4.49 8.13 -2.16
CA LEU A 43 4.35 6.74 -2.62
C LEU A 43 5.66 5.96 -2.48
N VAL A 44 5.61 4.81 -1.80
CA VAL A 44 6.71 3.83 -1.77
C VAL A 44 6.41 2.75 -2.82
N LEU A 45 7.24 2.71 -3.86
CA LEU A 45 7.04 1.86 -5.04
C LEU A 45 8.17 0.85 -5.21
N ARG A 46 7.80 -0.38 -5.58
CA ARG A 46 8.73 -1.45 -5.98
C ARG A 46 8.30 -2.06 -7.31
N ARG A 47 9.28 -2.36 -8.16
CA ARG A 47 9.02 -2.99 -9.49
C ARG A 47 8.42 -4.39 -9.37
N LYS A 48 8.79 -5.13 -8.33
CA LYS A 48 8.32 -6.49 -8.07
C LYS A 48 7.92 -6.59 -6.61
N PHE A 49 6.80 -7.26 -6.36
CA PHE A 49 6.37 -7.60 -5.00
C PHE A 49 7.33 -8.63 -4.39
N LYS A 50 7.90 -8.28 -3.24
CA LYS A 50 8.67 -9.19 -2.37
C LYS A 50 8.25 -8.92 -0.93
N PRO A 51 7.61 -9.89 -0.23
CA PRO A 51 7.10 -9.68 1.13
C PRO A 51 8.09 -9.05 2.09
N ALA A 52 9.29 -9.62 2.21
CA ALA A 52 10.34 -9.11 3.10
C ALA A 52 10.74 -7.65 2.79
N THR A 53 10.84 -7.29 1.51
CA THR A 53 11.14 -5.91 1.10
C THR A 53 10.02 -4.96 1.48
N VAL A 54 8.75 -5.36 1.30
CA VAL A 54 7.60 -4.53 1.68
C VAL A 54 7.57 -4.32 3.20
N LEU A 55 7.80 -5.36 4.00
CA LEU A 55 7.87 -5.25 5.46
C LEU A 55 8.97 -4.29 5.91
N ALA A 56 10.18 -4.43 5.35
CA ALA A 56 11.30 -3.52 5.64
C ALA A 56 11.00 -2.07 5.20
N ASP A 57 10.32 -1.90 4.07
CA ASP A 57 9.92 -0.58 3.58
C ASP A 57 8.89 0.09 4.48
N ILE A 58 7.93 -0.68 5.03
CA ILE A 58 6.93 -0.16 5.98
C ILE A 58 7.63 0.43 7.19
N GLU A 59 8.58 -0.31 7.78
CA GLU A 59 9.34 0.16 8.95
C GLU A 59 10.19 1.40 8.60
N LYS A 60 10.98 1.31 7.52
CA LYS A 60 11.89 2.38 7.09
C LYS A 60 11.16 3.69 6.76
N HIS A 61 10.05 3.60 6.04
CA HIS A 61 9.33 4.75 5.53
C HIS A 61 8.16 5.18 6.42
N ARG A 62 7.91 4.45 7.52
CA ARG A 62 6.76 4.68 8.42
C ARG A 62 5.44 4.75 7.64
N ALA A 63 5.26 3.80 6.72
CA ALA A 63 4.08 3.79 5.86
C ALA A 63 2.80 3.68 6.71
N THR A 64 1.86 4.61 6.51
CA THR A 64 0.59 4.67 7.27
C THR A 64 -0.54 3.95 6.55
N ALA A 65 -0.39 3.69 5.26
CA ALA A 65 -1.31 2.88 4.48
C ALA A 65 -0.58 1.92 3.54
N ILE A 66 -1.24 0.82 3.21
CA ILE A 66 -0.75 -0.15 2.24
C ILE A 66 -1.87 -0.61 1.30
N VAL A 67 -1.55 -0.72 0.01
CA VAL A 67 -2.50 -1.17 -1.01
C VAL A 67 -2.05 -2.52 -1.56
N VAL A 68 -2.76 -3.57 -1.14
CA VAL A 68 -2.47 -4.98 -1.48
C VAL A 68 -3.77 -5.74 -1.78
N VAL A 69 -3.66 -6.88 -2.46
CA VAL A 69 -4.75 -7.85 -2.61
C VAL A 69 -4.62 -8.98 -1.57
N PRO A 70 -5.68 -9.78 -1.31
CA PRO A 70 -5.66 -10.77 -0.24
C PRO A 70 -4.47 -11.75 -0.28
N VAL A 71 -4.09 -12.24 -1.46
CA VAL A 71 -2.94 -13.15 -1.60
C VAL A 71 -1.60 -12.49 -1.28
N MET A 72 -1.46 -11.18 -1.53
CA MET A 72 -0.25 -10.45 -1.18
C MET A 72 -0.17 -10.25 0.33
N LEU A 73 -1.29 -9.93 0.98
CA LEU A 73 -1.36 -9.83 2.44
C LEU A 73 -1.02 -11.16 3.11
N SER A 74 -1.61 -12.27 2.66
CA SER A 74 -1.28 -13.62 3.17
C SER A 74 0.22 -13.89 3.09
N ARG A 75 0.86 -13.63 1.93
CA ARG A 75 2.32 -13.82 1.77
C ARG A 75 3.17 -12.90 2.66
N MET A 76 2.66 -11.73 3.02
CA MET A 76 3.33 -10.83 3.97
C MET A 76 3.24 -11.37 5.39
N LEU A 77 2.08 -11.88 5.79
CA LEU A 77 1.90 -12.50 7.11
C LEU A 77 2.77 -13.77 7.23
N ASP A 78 2.75 -14.64 6.22
CA ASP A 78 3.62 -15.84 6.19
C ASP A 78 5.11 -15.49 6.31
N GLU A 79 5.53 -14.37 5.74
CA GLU A 79 6.92 -13.91 5.85
C GLU A 79 7.24 -13.32 7.22
N LEU A 80 6.29 -12.57 7.79
CA LEU A 80 6.43 -12.00 9.14
C LEU A 80 6.56 -13.11 10.19
N ASP A 81 5.78 -14.18 10.07
CA ASP A 81 5.81 -15.31 11.00
C ASP A 81 7.17 -16.03 11.01
N LYS A 82 7.84 -16.14 9.85
CA LYS A 82 9.20 -16.72 9.78
C LYS A 82 10.27 -15.87 10.45
N THR A 83 10.01 -14.58 10.57
CA THR A 83 10.95 -13.60 11.13
C THR A 83 10.67 -13.33 12.61
N SER A 84 9.56 -13.87 13.13
CA SER A 84 9.20 -13.82 14.55
C SER A 84 10.02 -14.88 15.31
N PRO A 85 10.67 -14.52 16.44
CA PRO A 85 11.46 -15.45 17.24
C PRO A 85 10.62 -16.54 17.89
#